data_AF-A0A653R2Q4-F1
#
_entry.id   AF-A0A653R2Q4-F1
#
_cell.length_a   1.000
_cell.length_b   1.000
_cell.length_c   1.000
_cell.angle_alpha   90.00
_cell.angle_beta   90.00
_cell.angle_gamma   90.00
#
_symmetry.space_group_name_H-M   'P 1'
#
loop_
_entity.id
_entity.type
_entity.pdbx_description
1 polymer ?
#
loop_
_entity_poly.entity_id
_entity_poly.type
_entity_poly.pdbx_seq_one_letter_code
_entity_poly.pdbx_strand_id
1 'polypeptide(L)'
;MKFKIGILVVFFSLNCFAHKGILMQKIYGNVKISIKTGFEYSDIDKIQIIGQLSQKLSDRLHYKDTVFIEYVQDYRNIYKNDLYLLEYNNSNYKIIGGIKSEYNNESNNSGLSIRICADRISIVNTLKFVEFTINNKDKTNNYVSKKTIGLNDNEDEALLDSLRTIATNDDLITKIITSKSELINDIISDKIPIKKQDHFGIEIYWQNDKFLFEYNHINSDRQEYVFEVTDYFYHEYLNENDILIFVDKNAFYYLEGTNHEEKELIKMDNESYAPLSIFDFGNKILLHPFRNRNELSIFLKDKNKVISKFE
;
A
#
# COMPACT_ATOMS: atom_id res chain seq x y z
N MET A 1 20.16 -19.37 49.36
CA MET A 1 18.95 -19.20 48.52
C MET A 1 19.03 -17.97 47.60
N LYS A 2 20.17 -17.73 46.91
CA LYS A 2 20.41 -16.55 46.06
C LYS A 2 20.72 -16.86 44.59
N PHE A 3 20.67 -18.14 44.20
CA PHE A 3 21.03 -18.60 42.84
C PHE A 3 19.83 -18.94 41.94
N LYS A 4 18.58 -18.79 42.41
CA LYS A 4 17.38 -19.18 41.66
C LYS A 4 16.68 -18.02 40.90
N ILE A 5 17.03 -16.76 41.17
CA ILE A 5 16.40 -15.59 40.53
C ILE A 5 17.14 -15.18 39.23
N GLY A 6 18.46 -15.40 39.15
CA GLY A 6 19.26 -15.03 37.98
C GLY A 6 18.95 -15.84 36.71
N ILE A 7 18.53 -17.09 36.85
CA ILE A 7 18.17 -17.96 35.70
C ILE A 7 16.82 -17.54 35.10
N LEU A 8 15.89 -16.99 35.89
CA LEU A 8 14.60 -16.55 35.38
C LEU A 8 14.74 -15.33 34.45
N VAL A 9 15.65 -14.39 34.77
CA VAL A 9 15.86 -13.17 33.96
C VAL A 9 16.49 -13.47 32.59
N VAL A 10 17.29 -14.53 32.47
CA VAL A 10 17.90 -14.96 31.20
C VAL A 10 16.90 -15.68 30.28
N PHE A 11 15.87 -16.34 30.82
CA PHE A 11 14.80 -16.90 30.00
C PHE A 11 13.75 -15.85 29.57
N PHE A 12 13.67 -14.72 30.29
CA PHE A 12 12.80 -13.60 29.94
C PHE A 12 13.50 -12.44 29.23
N SER A 13 14.79 -12.56 28.87
CA SER A 13 15.49 -11.56 28.06
C SER A 13 15.03 -11.61 26.59
N LEU A 14 13.85 -11.05 26.37
CA LEU A 14 13.58 -9.95 25.45
C LEU A 14 13.99 -10.19 23.98
N ASN A 15 13.23 -11.03 23.30
CA ASN A 15 13.00 -10.86 21.85
C ASN A 15 11.97 -9.73 21.61
N CYS A 16 12.25 -8.52 22.11
CA CYS A 16 11.49 -7.33 21.71
C CYS A 16 12.04 -6.85 20.37
N PHE A 17 11.48 -7.39 19.28
CA PHE A 17 11.80 -6.90 17.94
C PHE A 17 11.06 -5.58 17.70
N ALA A 18 11.78 -4.47 17.79
CA ALA A 18 11.29 -3.19 17.32
C ALA A 18 11.19 -3.23 15.78
N HIS A 19 9.98 -3.39 15.26
CA HIS A 19 9.73 -3.34 13.82
C HIS A 19 10.08 -1.92 13.31
N LYS A 20 11.11 -1.81 12.46
CA LYS A 20 11.42 -0.54 11.78
C LYS A 20 10.53 -0.43 10.55
N GLY A 21 9.63 0.55 10.54
CA GLY A 21 8.78 0.84 9.39
C GLY A 21 9.60 1.01 8.11
N ILE A 22 9.02 0.62 6.98
CA ILE A 22 9.59 0.79 5.65
C ILE A 22 9.41 2.24 5.24
N LEU A 23 10.51 2.85 4.81
CA LEU A 23 10.54 4.17 4.21
C LEU A 23 11.11 4.03 2.80
N MET A 24 10.33 4.38 1.79
CA MET A 24 10.78 4.39 0.40
C MET A 24 10.57 5.79 -0.22
N GLN A 25 11.51 6.16 -1.09
CA GLN A 25 11.45 7.36 -1.91
C GLN A 25 11.86 7.00 -3.33
N LYS A 26 11.19 7.57 -4.33
CA LYS A 26 11.50 7.36 -5.75
C LYS A 26 11.16 8.62 -6.55
N ILE A 27 11.83 8.82 -7.68
CA ILE A 27 11.66 9.99 -8.54
C ILE A 27 11.34 9.51 -9.95
N TYR A 28 10.34 10.14 -10.57
CA TYR A 28 9.88 9.92 -11.94
C TYR A 28 9.76 11.28 -12.64
N GLY A 29 10.79 11.71 -13.37
CA GLY A 29 10.82 13.05 -13.97
C GLY A 29 10.71 14.14 -12.90
N ASN A 30 9.67 14.99 -13.00
CA ASN A 30 9.36 16.03 -12.02
C ASN A 30 8.53 15.53 -10.83
N VAL A 31 8.14 14.25 -10.79
CA VAL A 31 7.36 13.67 -9.69
C VAL A 31 8.28 12.98 -8.69
N LYS A 32 8.12 13.30 -7.42
CA LYS A 32 8.79 12.63 -6.31
C LYS A 32 7.74 11.96 -5.44
N ILE A 33 7.92 10.67 -5.17
CA ILE A 33 7.06 9.92 -4.26
C ILE A 33 7.80 9.58 -2.97
N SER A 34 7.07 9.50 -1.88
CA SER A 34 7.56 8.93 -0.62
C SER A 34 6.46 8.16 0.09
N ILE A 35 6.78 6.98 0.59
CA ILE A 35 5.88 6.14 1.39
C ILE A 35 6.54 5.77 2.72
N LYS A 36 5.75 5.81 3.79
CA LYS A 36 6.07 5.16 5.06
C LYS A 36 4.98 4.16 5.40
N THR A 37 5.37 2.91 5.60
CA THR A 37 4.47 1.80 5.91
C THR A 37 5.08 0.85 6.93
N GLY A 38 4.25 0.03 7.57
CA GLY A 38 4.67 -1.06 8.41
C GLY A 38 5.33 -2.20 7.64
N PHE A 39 4.85 -2.57 6.45
CA PHE A 39 5.32 -3.79 5.77
C PHE A 39 5.28 -3.66 4.25
N GLU A 40 5.73 -4.70 3.54
CA GLU A 40 5.69 -4.76 2.08
C GLU A 40 4.26 -5.04 1.58
N TYR A 41 3.34 -4.13 1.87
CA TYR A 41 1.97 -4.18 1.37
C TYR A 41 1.87 -3.71 -0.08
N SER A 42 0.73 -3.99 -0.71
CA SER A 42 0.39 -3.53 -2.07
C SER A 42 0.50 -2.02 -2.25
N ASP A 43 0.38 -1.25 -1.17
CA ASP A 43 0.53 0.19 -1.18
C ASP A 43 1.91 0.66 -1.69
N ILE A 44 2.96 -0.14 -1.50
CA ILE A 44 4.28 0.09 -2.10
C ILE A 44 4.22 0.02 -3.63
N ASP A 45 3.45 -0.91 -4.18
CA ASP A 45 3.26 -1.05 -5.62
C ASP A 45 2.39 0.10 -6.15
N LYS A 46 1.29 0.40 -5.45
CA LYS A 46 0.37 1.50 -5.79
C LYS A 46 1.07 2.84 -5.82
N ILE A 47 1.90 3.18 -4.83
CA ILE A 47 2.59 4.49 -4.82
C ILE A 47 3.59 4.60 -5.98
N GLN A 48 4.21 3.50 -6.40
CA GLN A 48 5.09 3.48 -7.57
C GLN A 48 4.31 3.68 -8.87
N ILE A 49 3.15 3.03 -9.02
CA ILE A 49 2.24 3.23 -10.15
C ILE A 49 1.79 4.70 -10.19
N ILE A 50 1.36 5.25 -9.06
CA ILE A 50 0.98 6.66 -8.91
C ILE A 50 2.13 7.55 -9.37
N GLY A 51 3.37 7.28 -9.00
CA GLY A 51 4.53 8.06 -9.42
C GLY A 51 4.72 8.09 -10.94
N GLN A 52 4.67 6.92 -11.59
CA GLN A 52 4.81 6.80 -13.05
C GLN A 52 3.67 7.49 -13.79
N LEU A 53 2.42 7.27 -13.35
CA LEU A 53 1.24 7.85 -13.98
C LEU A 53 1.13 9.35 -13.74
N SER A 54 1.54 9.82 -12.56
CA SER A 54 1.58 11.26 -12.25
C SER A 54 2.60 11.99 -13.12
N GLN A 55 3.72 11.34 -13.49
CA GLN A 55 4.68 11.94 -14.42
C GLN A 55 4.04 12.11 -15.80
N LYS A 56 3.38 11.06 -16.33
CA LYS A 56 2.64 11.14 -17.59
C LYS A 56 1.55 12.22 -17.53
N LEU A 57 0.79 12.27 -16.45
CA LEU A 57 -0.25 13.28 -16.21
C LEU A 57 0.33 14.69 -16.18
N SER A 58 1.44 14.90 -15.47
CA SER A 58 2.13 16.20 -15.40
C SER A 58 2.63 16.64 -16.77
N ASP A 59 3.16 15.72 -17.58
CA ASP A 59 3.62 16.02 -18.94
C ASP A 59 2.45 16.43 -19.85
N ARG A 60 1.31 15.73 -19.75
CA ARG A 60 0.08 16.05 -20.50
C ARG A 60 -0.54 17.38 -20.08
N LEU A 61 -0.45 17.74 -18.81
CA LEU A 61 -0.90 19.03 -18.27
C LEU A 61 0.17 20.13 -18.41
N HIS A 62 1.31 19.84 -19.02
CA HIS A 62 2.44 20.75 -19.19
C HIS A 62 2.97 21.38 -17.89
N TYR A 63 2.80 20.68 -16.77
CA TYR A 63 3.33 21.10 -15.48
C TYR A 63 4.77 20.62 -15.32
N LYS A 64 5.69 21.53 -14.99
CA LYS A 64 7.14 21.26 -14.96
C LYS A 64 7.79 21.38 -13.59
N ASP A 65 7.15 22.07 -12.65
CA ASP A 65 7.63 22.12 -11.29
C ASP A 65 7.47 20.77 -10.59
N THR A 66 8.10 20.62 -9.42
CA THR A 66 8.04 19.37 -8.65
C THR A 66 6.62 19.05 -8.22
N VAL A 67 6.20 17.79 -8.43
CA VAL A 67 4.99 17.19 -7.84
C VAL A 67 5.45 16.23 -6.75
N PHE A 68 5.18 16.54 -5.48
CA PHE A 68 5.60 15.71 -4.36
C PHE A 68 4.41 14.94 -3.75
N ILE A 69 4.45 13.61 -3.81
CA ILE A 69 3.40 12.75 -3.28
C ILE A 69 3.93 12.02 -2.04
N GLU A 70 3.36 12.32 -0.88
CA GLU A 70 3.76 11.77 0.41
C GLU A 70 2.62 10.90 0.96
N TYR A 71 2.88 9.62 1.18
CA TYR A 71 1.91 8.68 1.73
C TYR A 71 2.42 8.07 3.04
N VAL A 72 1.58 8.10 4.07
CA VAL A 72 1.83 7.40 5.34
C VAL A 72 0.68 6.44 5.57
N GLN A 73 0.97 5.14 5.50
CA GLN A 73 -0.04 4.14 5.78
C GLN A 73 -0.34 4.07 7.28
N ASP A 74 -1.60 4.24 7.65
CA ASP A 74 -2.07 4.07 9.02
C ASP A 74 -2.53 2.63 9.30
N TYR A 75 -1.62 1.68 9.11
CA TYR A 75 -1.90 0.25 9.31
C TYR A 75 -2.20 -0.14 10.78
N ARG A 76 -2.04 0.80 11.72
CA ARG A 76 -2.34 0.63 13.14
C ARG A 76 -3.68 1.26 13.54
N ASN A 77 -4.38 1.90 12.60
CA ASN A 77 -5.63 2.63 12.85
C ASN A 77 -5.50 3.64 14.00
N ILE A 78 -4.38 4.35 14.04
CA ILE A 78 -4.06 5.39 15.04
C ILE A 78 -4.99 6.59 14.82
N TYR A 79 -5.31 6.88 13.57
CA TYR A 79 -6.14 7.99 13.17
C TYR A 79 -7.55 7.49 12.88
N LYS A 80 -8.53 8.19 13.45
CA LYS A 80 -9.95 7.87 13.26
C LYS A 80 -10.41 8.15 11.83
N ASN A 81 -9.79 9.15 11.19
CA ASN A 81 -10.16 9.62 9.86
C ASN A 81 -8.91 9.75 8.99
N ASP A 82 -9.08 9.48 7.70
CA ASP A 82 -8.06 9.81 6.71
C ASP A 82 -7.74 11.32 6.68
N LEU A 83 -6.48 11.60 6.39
CA LEU A 83 -5.93 12.92 6.14
C LEU A 83 -5.56 13.04 4.67
N TYR A 84 -6.12 14.05 4.01
CA TYR A 84 -5.67 14.50 2.70
C TYR A 84 -5.22 15.96 2.80
N LEU A 85 -4.03 16.29 2.30
CA LEU A 85 -3.51 17.65 2.24
C LEU A 85 -2.93 17.92 0.86
N LEU A 86 -3.65 18.75 0.11
CA LEU A 86 -3.26 19.25 -1.21
C LEU A 86 -2.69 20.65 -1.02
N GLU A 87 -1.46 20.89 -1.47
CA GLU A 87 -0.82 22.20 -1.38
C GLU A 87 -0.10 22.56 -2.69
N TYR A 88 -0.17 23.84 -3.03
CA TYR A 88 0.66 24.47 -4.03
C TYR A 88 1.73 25.34 -3.37
N ASN A 89 2.83 25.58 -4.07
CA ASN A 89 4.03 26.25 -3.59
C ASN A 89 4.69 25.56 -2.39
N ASN A 90 4.42 24.27 -2.16
CA ASN A 90 5.05 23.53 -1.07
C ASN A 90 5.32 22.09 -1.49
N SER A 91 6.60 21.72 -1.59
CA SER A 91 7.04 20.36 -1.92
C SER A 91 7.94 19.73 -0.84
N ASN A 92 7.94 20.30 0.37
CA ASN A 92 8.66 19.75 1.51
C ASN A 92 7.94 18.53 2.12
N TYR A 93 8.71 17.66 2.79
CA TYR A 93 8.16 16.62 3.65
C TYR A 93 7.34 17.24 4.80
N LYS A 94 6.17 16.68 5.10
CA LYS A 94 5.38 17.12 6.28
C LYS A 94 4.86 15.98 7.14
N ILE A 95 4.40 14.87 6.57
CA ILE A 95 3.69 13.84 7.33
C ILE A 95 4.53 12.60 7.64
N ILE A 96 5.64 12.37 6.93
CA ILE A 96 6.44 11.15 7.09
C ILE A 96 7.17 11.05 8.45
N GLY A 97 7.46 12.21 9.04
CA GLY A 97 7.97 12.34 10.41
C GLY A 97 6.92 12.07 11.50
N GLY A 98 5.67 11.78 11.12
CA GLY A 98 4.51 11.71 12.00
C GLY A 98 3.68 12.99 11.93
N ILE A 99 2.37 12.85 12.12
CA ILE A 99 1.47 14.00 12.18
C ILE A 99 1.61 14.64 13.56
N LYS A 100 1.97 15.92 13.58
CA LYS A 100 2.11 16.71 14.80
C LYS A 100 0.97 17.72 14.89
N SER A 101 0.48 17.94 16.10
CA SER A 101 -0.48 19.02 16.37
C SER A 101 0.17 20.36 16.08
N GLU A 102 -0.56 21.28 15.43
CA GLU A 102 -0.14 22.67 15.23
C GLU A 102 1.18 22.87 14.45
N TYR A 103 1.63 21.85 13.72
CA TYR A 103 2.92 21.90 13.02
C TYR A 103 2.83 22.74 11.74
N ASN A 104 3.24 23.99 11.84
CA ASN A 104 3.40 24.89 10.69
C ASN A 104 4.74 24.60 10.01
N ASN A 105 4.73 23.69 9.03
CA ASN A 105 5.87 23.61 8.11
C ASN A 105 5.80 24.76 7.11
N GLU A 106 6.78 25.67 7.19
CA GLU A 106 6.94 26.78 6.26
C GLU A 106 6.98 26.28 4.82
N SER A 107 6.32 27.05 3.95
CA SER A 107 6.33 26.86 2.50
C SER A 107 7.74 26.98 1.95
N ASN A 108 8.18 26.04 1.10
CA ASN A 108 9.41 26.22 0.32
C ASN A 108 9.20 27.07 -0.94
N ASN A 109 7.97 27.58 -1.16
CA ASN A 109 7.58 28.38 -2.31
C ASN A 109 7.89 27.71 -3.66
N SER A 110 7.79 26.38 -3.73
CA SER A 110 8.14 25.62 -4.93
C SER A 110 7.32 24.35 -5.09
N GLY A 111 6.85 24.12 -6.31
CA GLY A 111 6.14 22.89 -6.69
C GLY A 111 4.79 22.74 -6.01
N LEU A 112 4.25 21.53 -6.05
CA LEU A 112 3.02 21.16 -5.35
C LEU A 112 3.21 19.87 -4.58
N SER A 113 2.29 19.58 -3.67
CA SER A 113 2.28 18.34 -2.94
C SER A 113 0.89 17.78 -2.69
N ILE A 114 0.84 16.45 -2.68
CA ILE A 114 -0.31 15.63 -2.34
C ILE A 114 0.11 14.76 -1.17
N ARG A 115 -0.50 14.96 0.00
CA ARG A 115 -0.17 14.19 1.20
C ARG A 115 -1.36 13.41 1.68
N ILE A 116 -1.14 12.14 1.95
CA ILE A 116 -2.18 11.18 2.28
C ILE A 116 -1.73 10.42 3.53
N CYS A 117 -2.56 10.44 4.57
CA CYS A 117 -2.47 9.49 5.67
C CYS A 117 -3.79 8.74 5.76
N ALA A 118 -3.77 7.45 5.45
CA ALA A 118 -4.93 6.60 5.34
C ALA A 118 -4.51 5.14 5.53
N ASP A 119 -5.44 4.24 5.82
CA ASP A 119 -5.15 2.79 5.88
C ASP A 119 -4.80 2.21 4.51
N ARG A 120 -5.42 2.75 3.44
CA ARG A 120 -5.19 2.35 2.05
C ARG A 120 -5.10 3.55 1.13
N ILE A 121 -4.36 3.40 0.04
CA ILE A 121 -4.28 4.38 -1.03
C ILE A 121 -4.99 3.88 -2.31
N SER A 122 -5.64 4.79 -3.03
CA SER A 122 -6.24 4.54 -4.35
C SER A 122 -5.44 5.26 -5.43
N ILE A 123 -5.07 4.51 -6.49
CA ILE A 123 -4.28 5.04 -7.62
C ILE A 123 -5.07 6.13 -8.34
N VAL A 124 -6.29 5.82 -8.80
CA VAL A 124 -7.13 6.75 -9.56
C VAL A 124 -7.48 7.99 -8.75
N ASN A 125 -7.85 7.84 -7.46
CA ASN A 125 -8.17 9.00 -6.63
C ASN A 125 -6.95 9.90 -6.43
N THR A 126 -5.76 9.32 -6.25
CA THR A 126 -4.53 10.10 -6.12
C THR A 126 -4.19 10.85 -7.40
N LEU A 127 -4.39 10.25 -8.58
CA LEU A 127 -4.22 10.94 -9.85
C LEU A 127 -5.20 12.11 -10.00
N LYS A 128 -6.46 11.96 -9.54
CA LYS A 128 -7.44 13.07 -9.51
C LYS A 128 -6.98 14.20 -8.59
N PHE A 129 -6.35 13.90 -7.46
CA PHE A 129 -5.76 14.92 -6.59
C PHE A 129 -4.61 15.67 -7.28
N VAL A 130 -3.74 14.96 -7.99
CA VAL A 130 -2.65 15.56 -8.78
C VAL A 130 -3.21 16.48 -9.86
N GLU A 131 -4.14 15.98 -10.68
CA GLU A 131 -4.79 16.76 -11.75
C GLU A 131 -5.48 18.01 -11.19
N PHE A 132 -6.29 17.84 -10.14
CA PHE A 132 -6.99 18.95 -9.50
C PHE A 132 -6.00 20.02 -9.01
N THR A 133 -4.91 19.60 -8.36
CA THR A 133 -3.93 20.51 -7.76
C THR A 133 -3.16 21.28 -8.82
N ILE A 134 -2.80 20.64 -9.93
CA ILE A 134 -2.17 21.31 -11.09
C ILE A 134 -3.13 22.34 -11.70
N ASN A 135 -4.38 21.95 -11.94
CA ASN A 135 -5.37 22.79 -12.62
C ASN A 135 -5.86 23.96 -11.74
N ASN A 136 -5.74 23.86 -10.42
CA ASN A 136 -6.24 24.85 -9.46
C ASN A 136 -5.15 25.48 -8.59
N LYS A 137 -3.89 25.46 -9.06
CA LYS A 137 -2.70 25.88 -8.29
C LYS A 137 -2.86 27.17 -7.48
N ASP A 138 -3.50 28.21 -8.05
CA ASP A 138 -3.66 29.52 -7.41
C ASP A 138 -4.67 29.51 -6.24
N LYS A 139 -5.53 28.48 -6.17
CA LYS A 139 -6.62 28.35 -5.19
C LYS A 139 -6.46 27.17 -4.25
N THR A 140 -5.62 26.18 -4.57
CA THR A 140 -5.47 24.94 -3.80
C THR A 140 -5.32 25.20 -2.30
N ASN A 141 -4.46 26.15 -1.91
CA ASN A 141 -4.17 26.44 -0.51
C ASN A 141 -5.35 27.07 0.25
N ASN A 142 -6.36 27.61 -0.44
CA ASN A 142 -7.55 28.18 0.19
C ASN A 142 -8.54 27.11 0.68
N TYR A 143 -8.37 25.85 0.25
CA TYR A 143 -9.23 24.74 0.65
C TYR A 143 -8.73 23.99 1.87
N VAL A 144 -7.70 24.53 2.51
CA VAL A 144 -6.99 23.90 3.60
C VAL A 144 -7.44 24.55 4.91
N SER A 145 -7.78 23.73 5.91
CA SER A 145 -8.33 24.16 7.19
C SER A 145 -7.86 23.27 8.34
N LYS A 146 -7.98 23.75 9.59
CA LYS A 146 -7.68 22.91 10.76
C LYS A 146 -8.74 21.82 10.91
N LYS A 147 -8.32 20.56 10.97
CA LYS A 147 -9.14 19.36 11.13
C LYS A 147 -8.64 18.53 12.31
N THR A 148 -9.58 17.98 13.08
CA THR A 148 -9.28 16.92 14.07
C THR A 148 -9.26 15.57 13.37
N ILE A 149 -8.13 14.87 13.43
CA ILE A 149 -7.94 13.60 12.70
C ILE A 149 -7.88 12.37 13.62
N GLY A 150 -7.87 12.60 14.93
CA GLY A 150 -7.84 11.53 15.91
C GLY A 150 -7.40 12.06 17.27
N LEU A 151 -6.82 11.17 18.06
CA LEU A 151 -6.26 11.45 19.37
C LEU A 151 -4.74 11.31 19.31
N ASN A 152 -4.01 11.96 20.21
CA ASN A 152 -2.56 11.79 20.30
C ASN A 152 -2.26 10.42 20.92
N ASP A 153 -2.15 9.39 20.09
CA ASP A 153 -1.82 8.03 20.51
C ASP A 153 -0.50 7.99 21.29
N ASN A 154 -0.60 8.00 22.62
CA ASN A 154 0.40 7.55 23.60
C ASN A 154 -0.13 7.49 25.06
N GLU A 155 -1.38 7.88 25.38
CA GLU A 155 -1.89 7.94 26.77
C GLU A 155 -3.35 7.46 26.93
N ASP A 156 -3.79 7.23 28.18
CA ASP A 156 -5.16 6.83 28.55
C ASP A 156 -6.23 7.72 27.89
N GLU A 157 -7.32 7.13 27.37
CA GLU A 157 -8.41 7.83 26.66
C GLU A 157 -8.95 9.07 27.38
N ALA A 158 -8.91 9.09 28.72
CA ALA A 158 -9.36 10.19 29.55
C ALA A 158 -8.43 11.43 29.54
N LEU A 159 -7.20 11.31 29.02
CA LEU A 159 -6.16 12.35 28.96
C LEU A 159 -5.82 12.77 27.52
N LEU A 160 -6.50 12.21 26.52
CA LEU A 160 -6.13 12.38 25.12
C LEU A 160 -6.60 13.72 24.53
N ASP A 161 -5.63 14.61 24.31
CA ASP A 161 -5.86 15.79 23.47
C ASP A 161 -6.17 15.40 22.02
N SER A 162 -7.14 16.11 21.43
CA SER A 162 -7.48 15.95 20.02
C SER A 162 -6.29 16.30 19.13
N LEU A 163 -5.88 15.39 18.25
CA LEU A 163 -4.84 15.68 17.26
C LEU A 163 -5.44 16.57 16.16
N ARG A 164 -5.06 17.84 16.18
CA ARG A 164 -5.52 18.85 15.21
C ARG A 164 -4.39 19.20 14.25
N THR A 165 -4.64 19.04 12.97
CA THR A 165 -3.68 19.38 11.92
C THR A 165 -4.35 20.13 10.78
N ILE A 166 -3.55 20.59 9.83
CA ILE A 166 -3.99 21.30 8.66
C ILE A 166 -4.28 20.28 7.54
N ALA A 167 -5.49 20.29 6.98
CA ALA A 167 -5.95 19.33 5.98
C ALA A 167 -6.84 20.00 4.93
N THR A 168 -6.93 19.41 3.75
CA THR A 168 -7.91 19.80 2.74
C THR A 168 -9.32 19.43 3.20
N ASN A 169 -10.29 20.30 2.93
CA ASN A 169 -11.70 20.10 3.28
C ASN A 169 -12.28 18.79 2.67
N ASP A 170 -13.05 18.05 3.48
CA ASP A 170 -13.59 16.73 3.12
C ASP A 170 -14.64 16.77 1.98
N ASP A 171 -15.44 17.84 1.89
CA ASP A 171 -16.40 18.03 0.79
C ASP A 171 -15.66 18.19 -0.54
N LEU A 172 -14.52 18.92 -0.52
CA LEU A 172 -13.68 19.05 -1.70
C LEU A 172 -13.03 17.71 -2.08
N ILE A 173 -12.49 16.96 -1.11
CA ILE A 173 -11.93 15.62 -1.37
C ILE A 173 -12.97 14.72 -2.02
N THR A 174 -14.19 14.69 -1.47
CA THR A 174 -15.31 13.92 -2.02
C THR A 174 -15.66 14.37 -3.44
N LYS A 175 -15.70 15.69 -3.69
CA LYS A 175 -15.94 16.26 -5.02
C LYS A 175 -14.86 15.86 -6.03
N ILE A 176 -13.58 15.85 -5.63
CA ILE A 176 -12.49 15.44 -6.51
C ILE A 176 -12.59 13.94 -6.81
N ILE A 177 -12.78 13.09 -5.80
CA ILE A 177 -12.90 11.63 -5.98
C ILE A 177 -14.06 11.26 -6.92
N THR A 178 -15.21 11.93 -6.77
CA THR A 178 -16.41 11.67 -7.58
C THR A 178 -16.36 12.29 -8.97
N SER A 179 -15.41 13.19 -9.23
CA SER A 179 -15.25 13.82 -10.54
C SER A 179 -14.83 12.81 -11.61
N LYS A 180 -15.23 13.08 -12.86
CA LYS A 180 -14.76 12.34 -14.05
C LYS A 180 -13.58 13.08 -14.67
N SER A 181 -12.60 12.33 -15.16
CA SER A 181 -11.46 12.87 -15.89
C SER A 181 -11.17 12.00 -17.11
N GLU A 182 -11.35 12.58 -18.29
CA GLU A 182 -11.01 11.92 -19.56
C GLU A 182 -9.51 11.67 -19.66
N LEU A 183 -8.70 12.64 -19.22
CA LEU A 183 -7.24 12.53 -19.24
C LEU A 183 -6.75 11.38 -18.35
N ILE A 184 -7.32 11.20 -17.16
CA ILE A 184 -6.98 10.08 -16.30
C ILE A 184 -7.44 8.76 -16.93
N ASN A 185 -8.66 8.69 -17.48
CA ASN A 185 -9.16 7.49 -18.15
C ASN A 185 -8.23 7.02 -19.28
N ASP A 186 -7.68 7.96 -20.06
CA ASP A 186 -6.71 7.67 -21.10
C ASP A 186 -5.39 7.16 -20.51
N ILE A 187 -4.86 7.81 -19.48
CA ILE A 187 -3.57 7.47 -18.87
C ILE A 187 -3.59 6.11 -18.16
N ILE A 188 -4.70 5.75 -17.51
CA ILE A 188 -4.80 4.46 -16.78
C ILE A 188 -4.97 3.26 -17.71
N SER A 189 -5.20 3.49 -19.01
CA SER A 189 -5.25 2.42 -20.01
C SER A 189 -3.89 1.78 -20.28
N ASP A 190 -2.81 2.43 -19.87
CA ASP A 190 -1.46 1.88 -19.96
C ASP A 190 -1.28 0.67 -19.02
N LYS A 191 -0.74 -0.42 -19.57
CA LYS A 191 -0.38 -1.61 -18.78
C LYS A 191 0.97 -1.40 -18.10
N ILE A 192 0.99 -1.37 -16.78
CA ILE A 192 2.19 -1.08 -15.97
C ILE A 192 2.67 -2.35 -15.29
N PRO A 193 3.92 -2.79 -15.52
CA PRO A 193 4.49 -3.92 -14.80
C PRO A 193 4.78 -3.54 -13.35
N ILE A 194 4.37 -4.40 -12.41
CA ILE A 194 4.66 -4.27 -10.97
C ILE A 194 5.76 -5.25 -10.58
N LYS A 195 5.53 -6.54 -10.87
CA LYS A 195 6.47 -7.63 -10.64
C LYS A 195 6.60 -8.44 -11.91
N LYS A 196 7.82 -8.49 -12.45
CA LYS A 196 8.19 -9.36 -13.56
C LYS A 196 9.08 -10.47 -13.04
N GLN A 197 8.97 -11.64 -13.64
CA GLN A 197 9.90 -12.74 -13.39
C GLN A 197 10.94 -12.78 -14.50
N ASP A 198 12.17 -13.17 -14.17
CA ASP A 198 13.28 -13.10 -15.12
C ASP A 198 13.12 -14.09 -16.28
N HIS A 199 12.43 -15.21 -16.07
CA HIS A 199 12.34 -16.30 -17.05
C HIS A 199 10.89 -16.63 -17.43
N PHE A 200 10.07 -17.02 -16.47
CA PHE A 200 8.68 -17.43 -16.67
C PHE A 200 7.91 -17.36 -15.36
N GLY A 201 6.60 -17.56 -15.43
CA GLY A 201 5.74 -17.62 -14.25
C GLY A 201 4.71 -16.52 -14.22
N ILE A 202 4.03 -16.40 -13.08
CA ILE A 202 3.01 -15.36 -12.90
C ILE A 202 3.69 -14.00 -12.72
N GLU A 203 3.22 -13.01 -13.46
CA GLU A 203 3.61 -11.61 -13.38
C GLU A 203 2.41 -10.76 -12.98
N ILE A 204 2.69 -9.62 -12.35
CA ILE A 204 1.65 -8.70 -11.88
C ILE A 204 1.76 -7.40 -12.67
N TYR A 205 0.63 -7.03 -13.25
CA TYR A 205 0.44 -5.78 -13.96
C TYR A 205 -0.68 -4.97 -13.32
N TRP A 206 -0.69 -3.67 -13.59
CA TRP A 206 -1.83 -2.81 -13.31
C TRP A 206 -2.30 -2.14 -14.59
N GLN A 207 -3.61 -2.16 -14.83
CA GLN A 207 -4.24 -1.54 -15.99
C GLN A 207 -5.71 -1.29 -15.69
N ASN A 208 -6.26 -0.15 -16.12
CA ASN A 208 -7.70 0.15 -16.03
C ASN A 208 -8.28 -0.03 -14.62
N ASP A 209 -7.57 0.45 -13.59
CA ASP A 209 -7.97 0.35 -12.19
C ASP A 209 -8.10 -1.10 -11.66
N LYS A 210 -7.36 -2.02 -12.27
CA LYS A 210 -7.28 -3.42 -11.84
C LYS A 210 -5.84 -3.91 -11.85
N PHE A 211 -5.58 -4.85 -10.95
CA PHE A 211 -4.39 -5.68 -10.97
C PHE A 211 -4.66 -6.92 -11.81
N LEU A 212 -3.80 -7.15 -12.80
CA LEU A 212 -3.87 -8.29 -13.71
C LEU A 212 -2.74 -9.25 -13.35
N PHE A 213 -3.09 -10.53 -13.23
CA PHE A 213 -2.16 -11.63 -13.06
C PHE A 213 -2.10 -12.39 -14.38
N GLU A 214 -0.91 -12.43 -14.96
CA GLU A 214 -0.68 -13.04 -16.26
C GLU A 214 0.51 -13.99 -16.19
N TYR A 215 0.44 -15.09 -16.92
CA TYR A 215 1.52 -16.06 -16.99
C TYR A 215 2.42 -15.77 -18.19
N ASN A 216 3.72 -15.61 -17.94
CA ASN A 216 4.76 -15.48 -18.95
C ASN A 216 5.38 -16.85 -19.25
N HIS A 217 5.41 -17.24 -20.52
CA HIS A 217 5.84 -18.57 -20.96
C HIS A 217 7.32 -18.60 -21.38
N ILE A 218 8.10 -19.59 -20.90
CA ILE A 218 9.56 -19.75 -21.16
C ILE A 218 9.92 -19.67 -22.65
N ASN A 219 9.05 -20.19 -23.52
CA ASN A 219 9.34 -20.43 -24.94
C ASN A 219 8.38 -19.69 -25.89
N SER A 220 7.70 -18.66 -25.41
CA SER A 220 6.89 -17.80 -26.27
C SER A 220 6.81 -16.40 -25.70
N ASP A 221 6.89 -15.38 -26.55
CA ASP A 221 6.57 -13.99 -26.20
C ASP A 221 5.06 -13.77 -25.94
N ARG A 222 4.35 -14.81 -25.50
CA ARG A 222 2.92 -14.82 -25.23
C ARG A 222 2.70 -14.66 -23.74
N GLN A 223 1.96 -13.62 -23.39
CA GLN A 223 1.38 -13.45 -22.07
C GLN A 223 -0.03 -14.07 -22.07
N GLU A 224 -0.34 -14.82 -21.02
CA GLU A 224 -1.62 -15.47 -20.86
C GLU A 224 -2.35 -14.93 -19.64
N TYR A 225 -3.56 -14.42 -19.84
CA TYR A 225 -4.41 -13.94 -18.74
C TYR A 225 -4.77 -15.08 -17.79
N VAL A 226 -4.56 -14.86 -16.49
CA VAL A 226 -4.89 -15.84 -15.43
C VAL A 226 -6.04 -15.31 -14.56
N PHE A 227 -5.90 -14.08 -14.03
CA PHE A 227 -6.85 -13.55 -13.05
C PHE A 227 -6.78 -12.02 -12.94
N GLU A 228 -7.81 -11.40 -12.36
CA GLU A 228 -7.80 -9.97 -12.03
C GLU A 228 -8.45 -9.68 -10.67
N VAL A 229 -7.97 -8.64 -9.99
CA VAL A 229 -8.61 -8.07 -8.79
C VAL A 229 -8.58 -6.55 -8.86
N THR A 230 -9.57 -5.88 -8.29
CA THR A 230 -9.57 -4.40 -8.21
C THR A 230 -8.57 -3.88 -7.18
N ASP A 231 -8.32 -4.65 -6.12
CA ASP A 231 -7.34 -4.32 -5.09
C ASP A 231 -6.84 -5.60 -4.41
N TYR A 232 -5.63 -5.53 -3.84
CA TYR A 232 -5.09 -6.54 -2.93
C TYR A 232 -4.39 -5.88 -1.76
N PHE A 233 -4.26 -6.60 -0.65
CA PHE A 233 -3.57 -6.18 0.57
C PHE A 233 -2.06 -6.48 0.49
N TYR A 234 -1.69 -7.70 0.11
CA TYR A 234 -0.33 -8.08 -0.30
C TYR A 234 -0.39 -9.37 -1.15
N HIS A 235 0.73 -9.78 -1.73
CA HIS A 235 0.85 -11.03 -2.47
C HIS A 235 2.11 -11.78 -2.04
N GLU A 236 2.12 -13.10 -2.19
CA GLU A 236 3.29 -13.94 -1.90
C GLU A 236 3.44 -15.01 -2.98
N TYR A 237 4.60 -15.06 -3.63
CA TYR A 237 4.94 -16.13 -4.55
C TYR A 237 5.36 -17.37 -3.75
N LEU A 238 4.70 -18.49 -4.00
CA LEU A 238 5.10 -19.79 -3.44
C LEU A 238 6.17 -20.46 -4.30
N ASN A 239 6.16 -20.18 -5.60
CA ASN A 239 7.19 -20.47 -6.58
C ASN A 239 6.93 -19.59 -7.82
N GLU A 240 7.69 -19.80 -8.89
CA GLU A 240 7.53 -19.03 -10.14
C GLU A 240 6.11 -19.14 -10.72
N ASN A 241 5.43 -20.28 -10.53
CA ASN A 241 4.10 -20.53 -11.10
C ASN A 241 2.94 -20.22 -10.15
N ASP A 242 3.20 -20.11 -8.86
CA ASP A 242 2.15 -20.14 -7.84
C ASP A 242 2.18 -18.88 -6.98
N ILE A 243 1.02 -18.26 -6.81
CA ILE A 243 0.89 -17.02 -6.04
C ILE A 243 -0.35 -17.04 -5.15
N LEU A 244 -0.19 -16.45 -3.97
CA LEU A 244 -1.27 -16.11 -3.06
C LEU A 244 -1.56 -14.62 -3.15
N ILE A 245 -2.82 -14.25 -3.32
CA ILE A 245 -3.27 -12.87 -3.44
C ILE A 245 -4.22 -12.58 -2.30
N PHE A 246 -3.74 -11.89 -1.26
CA PHE A 246 -4.55 -11.52 -0.11
C PHE A 246 -5.35 -10.27 -0.45
N VAL A 247 -6.68 -10.34 -0.41
CA VAL A 247 -7.54 -9.15 -0.66
C VAL A 247 -7.72 -8.31 0.61
N ASP A 248 -7.63 -8.96 1.75
CA ASP A 248 -7.62 -8.37 3.09
C ASP A 248 -6.85 -9.27 4.07
N LYS A 249 -7.02 -9.05 5.38
CA LYS A 249 -6.32 -9.81 6.42
C LYS A 249 -6.84 -11.25 6.57
N ASN A 250 -8.04 -11.55 6.06
CA ASN A 250 -8.80 -12.78 6.35
C ASN A 250 -9.16 -13.58 5.10
N ALA A 251 -8.84 -13.09 3.90
CA ALA A 251 -9.16 -13.78 2.67
C ALA A 251 -8.10 -13.63 1.57
N PHE A 252 -7.93 -14.70 0.79
CA PHE A 252 -6.99 -14.73 -0.34
C PHE A 252 -7.49 -15.59 -1.51
N TYR A 253 -6.91 -15.35 -2.68
CA TYR A 253 -6.99 -16.24 -3.84
C TYR A 253 -5.69 -17.01 -4.01
N TYR A 254 -5.78 -18.25 -4.49
CA TYR A 254 -4.63 -19.04 -4.93
C TYR A 254 -4.66 -19.20 -6.44
N LEU A 255 -3.56 -18.89 -7.11
CA LEU A 255 -3.37 -19.14 -8.54
C LEU A 255 -2.26 -20.18 -8.73
N GLU A 256 -2.53 -21.18 -9.58
CA GLU A 256 -1.62 -22.27 -9.96
C GLU A 256 -1.35 -22.18 -11.47
N GLY A 257 -0.20 -21.62 -11.85
CA GLY A 257 0.25 -21.46 -13.23
C GLY A 257 -0.81 -20.86 -14.16
N THR A 258 -1.11 -21.60 -15.23
CA THR A 258 -2.12 -21.23 -16.25
C THR A 258 -3.49 -21.87 -16.00
N ASN A 259 -3.77 -22.40 -14.80
CA ASN A 259 -5.07 -22.99 -14.52
C ASN A 259 -6.17 -21.91 -14.70
N HIS A 260 -7.11 -22.14 -15.60
CA HIS A 260 -8.23 -21.23 -15.92
C HIS A 260 -9.52 -21.56 -15.16
N GLU A 261 -9.52 -22.54 -14.26
CA GLU A 261 -10.66 -22.81 -13.38
C GLU A 261 -11.04 -21.56 -12.57
N GLU A 262 -12.32 -21.44 -12.25
CA GLU A 262 -12.84 -20.33 -11.47
C GLU A 262 -12.11 -20.24 -10.13
N LYS A 263 -11.64 -19.02 -9.79
CA LYS A 263 -10.86 -18.78 -8.59
C LYS A 263 -11.77 -18.54 -7.40
N GLU A 264 -11.73 -19.45 -6.45
CA GLU A 264 -12.50 -19.33 -5.21
C GLU A 264 -11.78 -18.42 -4.21
N LEU A 265 -12.55 -17.54 -3.57
CA LEU A 265 -12.06 -16.73 -2.47
C LEU A 265 -11.99 -17.58 -1.19
N ILE A 266 -10.78 -17.78 -0.70
CA ILE A 266 -10.52 -18.61 0.47
C ILE A 266 -10.60 -17.72 1.71
N LYS A 267 -11.57 -18.00 2.59
CA LYS A 267 -11.70 -17.33 3.89
C LYS A 267 -10.94 -18.07 4.99
N MET A 268 -10.41 -17.30 5.92
CA MET A 268 -9.66 -17.75 7.08
C MET A 268 -10.33 -17.26 8.36
N ASP A 269 -10.33 -18.11 9.39
CA ASP A 269 -10.88 -17.77 10.70
C ASP A 269 -9.89 -16.95 11.55
N ASN A 270 -8.61 -16.93 11.18
CA ASN A 270 -7.55 -16.20 11.87
C ASN A 270 -7.01 -15.05 10.99
N GLU A 271 -6.68 -13.90 11.59
CA GLU A 271 -6.14 -12.75 10.88
C GLU A 271 -4.69 -12.96 10.44
N SER A 272 -4.38 -12.49 9.23
CA SER A 272 -3.03 -12.27 8.73
C SER A 272 -2.42 -11.04 9.38
N TYR A 273 -1.40 -11.22 10.22
CA TYR A 273 -0.54 -10.10 10.64
C TYR A 273 0.79 -10.16 9.90
N ALA A 274 0.89 -9.37 8.81
CA ALA A 274 2.03 -9.05 7.92
C ALA A 274 2.94 -10.24 7.48
N PRO A 275 4.05 -10.11 6.71
CA PRO A 275 4.44 -10.88 5.49
C PRO A 275 4.42 -12.43 5.44
N LEU A 276 4.01 -13.14 6.48
CA LEU A 276 3.00 -14.23 6.52
C LEU A 276 3.35 -15.21 7.63
N SER A 277 2.35 -15.67 8.37
CA SER A 277 2.42 -16.77 9.34
C SER A 277 1.02 -17.20 9.78
N ILE A 278 0.20 -17.76 8.88
CA ILE A 278 -1.19 -18.17 9.19
C ILE A 278 -1.46 -19.63 8.88
N PHE A 279 -2.07 -20.28 9.86
CA PHE A 279 -2.35 -21.70 9.91
C PHE A 279 -3.79 -22.00 10.35
N ASP A 280 -4.63 -22.58 9.49
CA ASP A 280 -6.04 -22.90 9.70
C ASP A 280 -6.35 -24.36 9.31
N PHE A 281 -6.81 -25.18 10.25
CA PHE A 281 -6.86 -26.64 10.11
C PHE A 281 -8.23 -27.28 10.32
N GLY A 282 -9.23 -26.79 9.59
CA GLY A 282 -10.32 -27.62 9.07
C GLY A 282 -9.77 -28.73 8.16
N ASN A 283 -9.68 -28.56 6.85
CA ASN A 283 -8.95 -29.53 6.02
C ASN A 283 -7.78 -29.00 5.19
N LYS A 284 -7.40 -27.71 5.35
CA LYS A 284 -6.12 -27.22 5.93
C LYS A 284 -5.51 -26.02 5.18
N ILE A 285 -4.82 -25.13 5.90
CA ILE A 285 -3.98 -23.99 5.48
C ILE A 285 -2.86 -23.91 6.51
N LEU A 286 -1.61 -23.78 6.12
CA LEU A 286 -0.52 -23.53 7.05
C LEU A 286 0.61 -22.84 6.29
N LEU A 287 0.64 -21.52 6.12
CA LEU A 287 1.58 -20.75 5.30
C LEU A 287 2.35 -19.66 6.09
N HIS A 288 3.69 -19.71 6.16
CA HIS A 288 4.45 -18.96 7.18
C HIS A 288 5.88 -18.51 6.83
N PRO A 289 6.04 -17.33 6.21
CA PRO A 289 7.31 -16.61 6.21
C PRO A 289 7.21 -15.13 6.65
N PHE A 290 7.84 -14.80 7.78
CA PHE A 290 8.36 -13.44 8.03
C PHE A 290 9.88 -13.44 7.79
N ARG A 291 10.28 -13.06 6.58
CA ARG A 291 11.69 -12.94 6.14
C ARG A 291 12.48 -14.26 6.07
N ASN A 292 11.74 -15.37 6.00
CA ASN A 292 12.13 -16.72 5.62
C ASN A 292 12.99 -17.52 6.63
N ARG A 293 12.42 -18.50 7.35
CA ARG A 293 13.19 -19.39 8.25
C ARG A 293 13.18 -20.86 7.80
N ASN A 294 13.44 -21.06 6.51
CA ASN A 294 13.44 -22.32 5.74
C ASN A 294 12.04 -22.85 5.42
N GLU A 295 11.11 -21.90 5.23
CA GLU A 295 9.76 -22.00 4.66
C GLU A 295 8.83 -23.00 5.33
N LEU A 296 7.57 -22.61 5.59
CA LEU A 296 6.56 -23.59 5.26
C LEU A 296 5.14 -23.12 4.98
N SER A 297 4.60 -23.73 3.93
CA SER A 297 3.28 -23.51 3.39
C SER A 297 2.53 -24.80 2.97
N ILE A 298 1.37 -25.11 3.56
CA ILE A 298 0.42 -26.18 3.19
C ILE A 298 -1.03 -25.68 3.20
N PHE A 299 -1.60 -25.35 2.05
CA PHE A 299 -3.03 -25.06 1.88
C PHE A 299 -3.74 -26.19 1.12
N LEU A 300 -4.52 -27.05 1.78
CA LEU A 300 -5.43 -28.00 1.14
C LEU A 300 -6.85 -27.94 1.71
N LYS A 301 -7.64 -26.88 1.53
CA LYS A 301 -9.10 -27.00 1.71
C LYS A 301 -9.69 -27.78 0.50
N ASP A 302 -9.44 -29.09 0.53
CA ASP A 302 -9.78 -30.23 -0.35
C ASP A 302 -9.75 -30.08 -1.87
N LYS A 303 -9.15 -29.00 -2.34
CA LYS A 303 -7.75 -29.00 -2.74
C LYS A 303 -7.63 -27.98 -3.84
N ASN A 304 -7.57 -26.72 -3.46
CA ASN A 304 -7.28 -25.71 -4.45
C ASN A 304 -6.06 -24.85 -4.11
N LYS A 305 -4.78 -25.31 -4.13
CA LYS A 305 -4.08 -26.50 -3.59
C LYS A 305 -2.59 -26.12 -3.43
N VAL A 306 -2.00 -26.29 -2.25
CA VAL A 306 -0.58 -26.00 -1.92
C VAL A 306 -0.09 -26.99 -0.86
N ILE A 307 1.16 -27.49 -0.94
CA ILE A 307 2.01 -28.04 0.15
C ILE A 307 3.48 -27.91 -0.28
N SER A 308 4.36 -27.28 0.50
CA SER A 308 5.68 -26.80 0.04
C SER A 308 6.86 -27.73 0.42
N LYS A 309 6.61 -29.06 0.25
CA LYS A 309 7.44 -30.29 0.36
C LYS A 309 8.03 -30.70 1.72
N PHE A 310 7.63 -31.90 2.19
CA PHE A 310 8.41 -32.75 3.12
C PHE A 310 8.23 -34.26 2.88
N GLU A 311 9.23 -35.02 3.32
CA GLU A 311 9.34 -36.51 3.34
C GLU A 311 8.40 -37.17 4.36
#